data_AF-A0A1C5QEV8-F1
#
_entry.id   AF-A0A1C5QEV8-F1
#
_cell.length_a   1.000
_cell.length_b   1.000
_cell.length_c   1.000
_cell.angle_alpha   90.00
_cell.angle_beta   90.00
_cell.angle_gamma   90.00
#
_symmetry.space_group_name_H-M   'P 1'
#
loop_
_entity.id
_entity.type
_entity.pdbx_description
1 polymer ?
#
loop_
_entity_poly.entity_id
_entity_poly.type
_entity_poly.pdbx_seq_one_letter_code
_entity_poly.pdbx_strand_id
1 'polypeptide(L)'
;MDDKLRTKLERLKEKKGSEREAGLLALAEESQAPQVYNELGIYYKNDANDNEKAVEMFEKALAITEDASVYTNLASAYFNLAQKDSPERKAYMKKTTDAFQAAARLNSASYYFLGNLYMPKINAPFPDDQEKAVSCFMKIEKNKGAIWAQAMKNVGLYYYHNKKDYIRASAYFYLVKTADPKDKKTANYYEYAFGKVNKRKFWAEQFKKMNDQNDVDRRIDAGKKKLEVRCPRCGSSKVSHISVWTNMKKTLSSSFGLRRFERYAVTWHCDSCGKEW
;
A
#
# COMPACT_ATOMS: atom_id res chain seq x y z
N MET A 1 16.89 -6.68 26.25
CA MET A 1 17.49 -8.04 26.33
C MET A 1 18.96 -7.86 26.67
N ASP A 2 19.45 -8.59 27.67
CA ASP A 2 20.87 -8.56 28.04
C ASP A 2 21.75 -9.24 26.97
N ASP A 3 23.01 -8.78 26.85
CA ASP A 3 23.95 -9.21 25.82
C ASP A 3 24.33 -10.69 25.92
N LYS A 4 24.35 -11.26 27.14
CA LYS A 4 24.61 -12.68 27.35
C LYS A 4 23.48 -13.53 26.77
N LEU A 5 22.23 -13.13 27.00
CA LEU A 5 21.05 -13.82 26.47
C LEU A 5 21.02 -13.75 24.94
N ARG A 6 21.29 -12.56 24.38
CA ARG A 6 21.38 -12.35 22.93
C ARG A 6 22.43 -13.27 22.30
N THR A 7 23.60 -13.36 22.90
CA THR A 7 24.71 -14.20 22.41
C THR A 7 24.33 -15.69 22.44
N LYS A 8 23.68 -16.15 23.51
CA LYS A 8 23.18 -17.54 23.58
C LYS A 8 22.16 -17.82 22.46
N LEU A 9 21.22 -16.90 22.23
CA LEU A 9 20.21 -17.02 21.17
C LEU A 9 20.83 -17.11 19.77
N GLU A 10 21.79 -16.25 19.45
CA GLU A 10 22.46 -16.28 18.14
C GLU A 10 23.20 -17.60 17.90
N ARG A 11 23.88 -18.15 18.92
CA ARG A 11 24.51 -19.48 18.83
C ARG A 11 23.49 -20.59 18.57
N LEU A 12 22.29 -20.50 19.15
CA LEU A 12 21.23 -21.48 18.95
C LEU A 12 20.62 -21.41 17.55
N LYS A 13 20.66 -20.25 16.87
CA LYS A 13 20.18 -20.12 15.48
C LYS A 13 21.03 -20.88 14.47
N GLU A 14 22.29 -21.12 14.78
CA GLU A 14 23.20 -21.92 13.95
C GLU A 14 22.95 -23.42 14.07
N LYS A 15 22.34 -23.85 15.19
CA LYS A 15 21.98 -25.25 15.44
C LYS A 15 20.73 -25.66 14.67
N LYS A 16 20.49 -26.96 14.53
CA LYS A 16 19.32 -27.51 13.83
C LYS A 16 18.71 -28.68 14.59
N GLY A 17 17.45 -28.97 14.27
CA GLY A 17 16.70 -30.10 14.82
C GLY A 17 16.66 -30.09 16.36
N SER A 18 16.74 -31.29 16.94
CA SER A 18 16.59 -31.51 18.39
C SER A 18 17.61 -30.76 19.24
N GLU A 19 18.82 -30.51 18.75
CA GLU A 19 19.83 -29.76 19.49
C GLU A 19 19.44 -28.29 19.66
N ARG A 20 18.85 -27.70 18.61
CA ARG A 20 18.32 -26.33 18.68
C ARG A 20 17.11 -26.26 19.61
N GLU A 21 16.20 -27.22 19.50
CA GLU A 21 15.02 -27.30 20.37
C GLU A 21 15.41 -27.40 21.84
N ALA A 22 16.25 -28.37 22.20
CA ALA A 22 16.68 -28.58 23.58
C ALA A 22 17.40 -27.35 24.14
N GLY A 23 18.25 -26.71 23.34
CA GLY A 23 18.93 -25.48 23.73
C GLY A 23 17.97 -24.30 23.96
N LEU A 24 16.95 -24.15 23.12
CA LEU A 24 15.93 -23.10 23.27
C LEU A 24 15.02 -23.36 24.48
N LEU A 25 14.64 -24.62 24.74
CA LEU A 25 13.85 -25.01 25.92
C LEU A 25 14.62 -24.73 27.21
N ALA A 26 15.87 -25.19 27.32
CA ALA A 26 16.71 -24.95 28.50
C ALA A 26 16.92 -23.45 28.75
N LEU A 27 17.10 -22.67 27.68
CA LEU A 27 17.25 -21.22 27.79
C LEU A 27 15.94 -20.53 28.19
N ALA A 28 14.79 -21.04 27.74
CA ALA A 28 13.48 -20.53 28.13
C ALA A 28 13.25 -20.76 29.63
N GLU A 29 13.60 -21.94 30.14
CA GLU A 29 13.53 -22.27 31.56
C GLU A 29 14.43 -21.35 32.41
N GLU A 30 15.69 -21.18 32.00
CA GLU A 30 16.68 -20.34 32.69
C GLU A 30 16.27 -18.86 32.73
N SER A 31 15.80 -18.32 31.60
CA SER A 31 15.64 -16.87 31.43
C SER A 31 14.22 -16.36 31.59
N GLN A 32 13.22 -17.22 31.35
CA GLN A 32 11.80 -16.84 31.25
C GLN A 32 11.58 -15.61 30.34
N ALA A 33 12.43 -15.42 29.34
CA ALA A 33 12.44 -14.22 28.52
C ALA A 33 11.50 -14.36 27.32
N PRO A 34 10.67 -13.33 27.00
CA PRO A 34 9.70 -13.41 25.91
C PRO A 34 10.38 -13.61 24.54
N GLN A 35 11.62 -13.13 24.37
CA GLN A 35 12.39 -13.32 23.15
C GLN A 35 12.72 -14.79 22.90
N VAL A 36 13.00 -15.56 23.96
CA VAL A 36 13.34 -16.99 23.85
C VAL A 36 12.09 -17.79 23.50
N TYR A 37 10.96 -17.49 24.16
CA TYR A 37 9.67 -18.09 23.80
C TYR A 37 9.26 -17.77 22.36
N ASN A 38 9.45 -16.53 21.91
CA ASN A 38 9.20 -16.17 20.51
C ASN A 38 10.10 -16.97 19.54
N GLU A 39 11.38 -17.12 19.83
CA GLU A 39 12.31 -17.89 18.98
C GLU A 39 12.00 -19.39 18.98
N LEU A 40 11.55 -19.94 20.11
CA LEU A 40 11.06 -21.32 20.21
C LEU A 40 9.75 -21.50 19.41
N GLY A 41 8.85 -20.53 19.43
CA GLY A 41 7.66 -20.52 18.59
C GLY A 41 8.00 -20.45 17.09
N ILE A 42 9.01 -19.65 16.71
CA ILE A 42 9.53 -19.60 15.33
C ILE A 42 10.10 -20.97 14.92
N TYR A 43 10.89 -21.61 15.79
CA TYR A 43 11.41 -22.96 15.55
C TYR A 43 10.27 -23.96 15.33
N TYR A 44 9.27 -24.01 16.22
CA TYR A 44 8.15 -24.95 16.06
C TYR A 44 7.38 -24.71 14.77
N LYS A 45 7.13 -23.46 14.41
CA LYS A 45 6.41 -23.11 13.18
C LYS A 45 7.17 -23.50 11.91
N ASN A 46 8.46 -23.15 11.83
CA ASN A 46 9.22 -23.19 10.58
C ASN A 46 10.04 -24.49 10.42
N ASP A 47 10.63 -24.98 11.51
CA ASP A 47 11.58 -26.08 11.47
C ASP A 47 10.90 -27.41 11.82
N ALA A 48 10.01 -27.41 12.82
CA ALA A 48 9.26 -28.60 13.22
C ALA A 48 7.89 -28.74 12.51
N ASN A 49 7.40 -27.66 11.88
CA ASN A 49 6.05 -27.56 11.31
C ASN A 49 4.91 -27.90 12.30
N ASP A 50 5.15 -27.67 13.59
CA ASP A 50 4.22 -27.87 14.70
C ASP A 50 3.60 -26.52 15.08
N ASN A 51 2.50 -26.18 14.41
CA ASN A 51 1.87 -24.87 14.57
C ASN A 51 1.12 -24.75 15.91
N GLU A 52 0.69 -25.87 16.48
CA GLU A 52 0.06 -25.96 17.79
C GLU A 52 1.06 -25.58 18.90
N LYS A 53 2.26 -26.18 18.92
CA LYS A 53 3.33 -25.75 19.85
C LYS A 53 3.81 -24.33 19.59
N ALA A 54 3.86 -23.91 18.33
CA ALA A 54 4.23 -22.55 18.00
C ALA A 54 3.28 -21.53 18.65
N VAL A 55 1.96 -21.78 18.58
CA VAL A 55 0.93 -20.96 19.25
C VAL A 55 1.19 -20.89 20.75
N GLU A 56 1.42 -22.03 21.41
CA GLU A 56 1.67 -22.07 22.86
C GLU A 56 2.87 -21.18 23.25
N MET A 57 3.98 -21.26 22.49
CA MET A 57 5.17 -20.47 22.79
C MET A 57 4.99 -18.98 22.53
N PHE A 58 4.28 -18.61 21.46
CA PHE A 58 3.97 -17.20 21.21
C PHE A 58 3.02 -16.63 22.28
N GLU A 59 2.05 -17.42 22.75
CA GLU A 59 1.16 -17.02 23.84
C GLU A 59 1.92 -16.85 25.16
N LYS A 60 2.87 -17.74 25.47
CA LYS A 60 3.79 -17.55 26.61
C LYS A 60 4.62 -16.28 26.50
N ALA A 61 5.16 -15.97 25.33
CA ALA A 61 5.89 -14.72 25.09
C ALA A 61 5.00 -13.49 25.32
N LEU A 62 3.78 -13.50 24.78
CA LEU A 62 2.81 -12.40 24.88
C LEU A 62 2.25 -12.22 26.30
N ALA A 63 2.18 -13.29 27.08
CA ALA A 63 1.81 -13.22 28.50
C ALA A 63 2.83 -12.43 29.34
N ILE A 64 4.09 -12.36 28.88
CA ILE A 64 5.15 -11.59 29.56
C ILE A 64 5.21 -10.16 29.05
N THR A 65 5.18 -9.97 27.73
CA THR A 65 5.23 -8.64 27.11
C THR A 65 4.56 -8.65 25.75
N GLU A 66 3.64 -7.71 25.53
CA GLU A 66 3.05 -7.50 24.21
C GLU A 66 4.10 -7.01 23.20
N ASP A 67 4.14 -7.67 22.03
CA ASP A 67 5.04 -7.29 20.96
C ASP A 67 4.39 -7.54 19.59
N ALA A 68 4.48 -6.54 18.71
CA ALA A 68 3.85 -6.58 17.40
C ALA A 68 4.36 -7.72 16.50
N SER A 69 5.64 -8.06 16.60
CA SER A 69 6.26 -9.15 15.83
C SER A 69 5.79 -10.50 16.35
N VAL A 70 5.64 -10.65 17.66
CA VAL A 70 5.14 -11.90 18.27
C VAL A 70 3.68 -12.12 17.91
N TYR A 71 2.82 -11.09 17.97
CA TYR A 71 1.44 -11.19 17.49
C TYR A 71 1.36 -11.51 15.99
N THR A 72 2.26 -10.96 15.17
CA THR A 72 2.35 -11.28 13.74
C THR A 72 2.72 -12.75 13.52
N ASN A 73 3.65 -13.28 14.32
CA ASN A 73 4.05 -14.68 14.27
C ASN A 73 2.92 -15.62 14.75
N LEU A 74 2.22 -15.26 15.82
CA LEU A 74 1.04 -15.96 16.33
C LEU A 74 -0.07 -16.02 15.27
N ALA A 75 -0.38 -14.89 14.64
CA ALA A 75 -1.35 -14.83 13.55
C ALA A 75 -0.95 -15.75 12.39
N SER A 76 0.34 -15.79 12.03
CA SER A 76 0.85 -16.71 11.02
C SER A 76 0.69 -18.18 11.41
N ALA A 77 0.90 -18.55 12.68
CA ALA A 77 0.70 -19.92 13.15
C ALA A 77 -0.79 -20.30 13.12
N TYR A 78 -1.68 -19.42 13.58
CA TYR A 78 -3.13 -19.62 13.48
C TYR A 78 -3.61 -19.72 12.03
N PHE A 79 -3.02 -18.93 11.12
CA PHE A 79 -3.34 -19.01 9.71
C PHE A 79 -3.00 -20.40 9.15
N ASN A 80 -1.81 -20.93 9.46
CA ASN A 80 -1.40 -22.27 9.04
C ASN A 80 -2.34 -23.36 9.59
N LEU A 81 -2.77 -23.24 10.85
CA LEU A 81 -3.76 -24.14 11.44
C LEU A 81 -5.10 -24.08 10.70
N ALA A 82 -5.55 -22.89 10.31
CA ALA A 82 -6.77 -22.73 9.53
C ALA A 82 -6.68 -23.31 8.11
N GLN A 83 -5.47 -23.48 7.56
CA GLN A 83 -5.31 -24.12 6.25
C GLN A 83 -5.43 -25.64 6.31
N LYS A 84 -5.30 -26.26 7.49
CA LYS A 84 -5.67 -27.66 7.69
C LYS A 84 -7.19 -27.75 7.54
N ASP A 85 -7.68 -28.72 6.77
CA ASP A 85 -9.12 -28.92 6.61
C ASP A 85 -9.72 -29.53 7.87
N SER A 86 -10.10 -28.67 8.82
CA SER A 86 -10.63 -29.05 10.12
C SER A 86 -11.89 -28.27 10.50
N PRO A 87 -12.73 -28.80 11.38
CA PRO A 87 -13.91 -28.09 11.92
C PRO A 87 -13.55 -26.74 12.56
N GLU A 88 -12.35 -26.63 13.12
CA GLU A 88 -11.84 -25.45 13.84
C GLU A 88 -11.33 -24.36 12.90
N ARG A 89 -11.24 -24.60 11.57
CA ARG A 89 -10.77 -23.64 10.57
C ARG A 89 -11.31 -22.23 10.78
N LYS A 90 -12.62 -22.09 10.98
CA LYS A 90 -13.27 -20.79 11.17
C LYS A 90 -12.81 -20.09 12.46
N ALA A 91 -12.63 -20.86 13.54
CA ALA A 91 -12.14 -20.36 14.81
C ALA A 91 -10.68 -19.89 14.69
N TYR A 92 -9.81 -20.69 14.05
CA TYR A 92 -8.42 -20.30 13.80
C TYR A 92 -8.31 -19.08 12.88
N MET A 93 -9.20 -18.94 11.89
CA MET A 93 -9.24 -17.75 11.05
C MET A 93 -9.63 -16.49 11.83
N LYS A 94 -10.59 -16.61 12.75
CA LYS A 94 -10.92 -15.51 13.66
C LYS A 94 -9.73 -15.14 14.53
N LYS A 95 -9.06 -16.11 15.15
CA LYS A 95 -7.85 -15.90 15.96
C LYS A 95 -6.71 -15.27 15.15
N THR A 96 -6.53 -15.66 13.89
CA THR A 96 -5.58 -15.02 12.96
C THR A 96 -5.86 -13.53 12.81
N THR A 97 -7.13 -13.19 12.57
CA THR A 97 -7.57 -11.81 12.40
C THR A 97 -7.37 -11.00 13.68
N ASP A 98 -7.77 -11.56 14.82
CA ASP A 98 -7.64 -10.92 16.14
C ASP A 98 -6.16 -10.65 16.47
N ALA A 99 -5.27 -11.60 16.20
CA ALA A 99 -3.82 -11.45 16.43
C ALA A 99 -3.19 -10.40 15.51
N PHE A 100 -3.52 -10.35 14.20
CA PHE A 100 -3.04 -9.26 13.34
C PHE A 100 -3.59 -7.89 13.74
N GLN A 101 -4.82 -7.81 14.25
CA GLN A 101 -5.36 -6.57 14.80
C GLN A 101 -4.60 -6.12 16.04
N ALA A 102 -4.26 -7.04 16.95
CA ALA A 102 -3.41 -6.73 18.11
C ALA A 102 -2.03 -6.21 17.66
N ALA A 103 -1.38 -6.88 16.70
CA ALA A 103 -0.11 -6.42 16.12
C ALA A 103 -0.22 -5.01 15.52
N ALA A 104 -1.32 -4.70 14.84
CA ALA A 104 -1.56 -3.41 14.20
C ALA A 104 -1.84 -2.27 15.18
N ARG A 105 -2.37 -2.56 16.37
CA ARG A 105 -2.51 -1.57 17.45
C ARG A 105 -1.16 -1.11 17.98
N LEU A 106 -0.17 -2.00 18.03
CA LEU A 106 1.17 -1.73 18.52
C LEU A 106 2.09 -1.13 17.45
N ASN A 107 1.93 -1.55 16.19
CA ASN A 107 2.73 -1.07 15.08
C ASN A 107 1.89 -0.95 13.81
N SER A 108 1.74 0.27 13.29
CA SER A 108 0.96 0.53 12.08
C SER A 108 1.45 -0.25 10.85
N ALA A 109 2.72 -0.64 10.80
CA ALA A 109 3.25 -1.50 9.75
C ALA A 109 2.54 -2.86 9.67
N SER A 110 2.03 -3.38 10.79
CA SER A 110 1.35 -4.66 10.85
C SER A 110 -0.03 -4.65 10.18
N TYR A 111 -0.63 -3.47 9.91
CA TYR A 111 -1.82 -3.39 9.05
C TYR A 111 -1.56 -3.94 7.64
N TYR A 112 -0.30 -4.04 7.22
CA TYR A 112 0.06 -4.70 5.96
C TYR A 112 -0.38 -6.17 5.93
N PHE A 113 -0.21 -6.90 7.03
CA PHE A 113 -0.59 -8.31 7.11
C PHE A 113 -2.11 -8.47 7.14
N LEU A 114 -2.81 -7.64 7.91
CA LEU A 114 -4.27 -7.63 7.95
C LEU A 114 -4.87 -7.27 6.59
N GLY A 115 -4.29 -6.27 5.90
CA GLY A 115 -4.69 -5.91 4.54
C GLY A 115 -4.51 -7.07 3.56
N ASN A 116 -3.38 -7.77 3.62
CA ASN A 116 -3.12 -8.94 2.79
C ASN A 116 -4.04 -10.13 3.09
N LEU A 117 -4.54 -10.26 4.33
CA LEU A 117 -5.51 -11.28 4.71
C LEU A 117 -6.88 -11.02 4.04
N TYR A 118 -7.29 -9.77 3.91
CA TYR A 118 -8.53 -9.34 3.25
C TYR A 118 -8.41 -9.21 1.72
N MET A 119 -7.20 -9.34 1.16
CA MET A 119 -7.02 -9.31 -0.29
C MET A 119 -7.48 -10.63 -0.90
N PRO A 120 -8.09 -10.61 -2.10
CA PRO A 120 -8.57 -11.81 -2.75
C PRO A 120 -7.38 -12.67 -3.14
N LYS A 121 -7.34 -13.88 -2.60
CA LYS A 121 -6.55 -14.99 -3.14
C LYS A 121 -7.54 -16.11 -3.46
N ILE A 122 -7.15 -16.99 -4.39
CA ILE A 122 -7.97 -18.13 -4.84
C ILE A 122 -8.42 -19.02 -3.65
N ASN A 123 -7.76 -18.93 -2.48
CA ASN A 123 -8.13 -19.62 -1.24
C ASN A 123 -8.21 -18.68 -0.01
N ALA A 124 -8.49 -17.38 -0.20
CA ALA A 124 -8.68 -16.48 0.93
C ALA A 124 -10.04 -16.73 1.61
N PRO A 125 -10.11 -16.73 2.94
CA PRO A 125 -11.36 -16.91 3.69
C PRO A 125 -12.32 -15.71 3.56
N PHE A 126 -11.81 -14.57 3.09
CA PHE A 126 -12.57 -13.34 2.86
C PHE A 126 -12.40 -12.88 1.40
N PRO A 127 -12.91 -13.64 0.41
CA PRO A 127 -12.65 -13.37 -1.00
C PRO A 127 -13.18 -12.00 -1.48
N ASP A 128 -14.15 -11.42 -0.76
CA ASP A 128 -14.85 -10.18 -1.14
C ASP A 128 -14.58 -8.96 -0.23
N ASP A 129 -13.61 -9.03 0.69
CA ASP A 129 -13.33 -7.95 1.66
C ASP A 129 -12.28 -6.91 1.18
N GLN A 130 -12.21 -6.68 -0.13
CA GLN A 130 -11.18 -5.83 -0.75
C GLN A 130 -11.18 -4.38 -0.23
N GLU A 131 -12.34 -3.84 0.15
CA GLU A 131 -12.44 -2.50 0.75
C GLU A 131 -11.88 -2.47 2.18
N LYS A 132 -12.01 -3.56 2.94
CA LYS A 132 -11.33 -3.71 4.24
C LYS A 132 -9.82 -3.79 4.06
N ALA A 133 -9.35 -4.48 3.01
CA ALA A 133 -7.94 -4.54 2.68
C ALA A 133 -7.36 -3.13 2.42
N VAL A 134 -8.03 -2.34 1.58
CA VAL A 134 -7.65 -0.94 1.30
C VAL A 134 -7.68 -0.11 2.59
N SER A 135 -8.72 -0.23 3.42
CA SER A 135 -8.81 0.46 4.70
C SER A 135 -7.61 0.15 5.61
N CYS A 136 -7.16 -1.10 5.67
CA CYS A 136 -5.97 -1.49 6.42
C CYS A 136 -4.71 -0.85 5.84
N PHE A 137 -4.48 -0.95 4.53
CA PHE A 137 -3.30 -0.35 3.88
C PHE A 137 -3.23 1.16 4.08
N MET A 138 -4.37 1.86 4.08
CA MET A 138 -4.45 3.31 4.30
C MET A 138 -4.14 3.73 5.74
N LYS A 139 -4.20 2.80 6.72
CA LYS A 139 -3.81 3.06 8.12
C LYS A 139 -2.29 2.96 8.36
N ILE A 140 -1.53 2.49 7.38
CA ILE A 140 -0.07 2.43 7.50
C ILE A 140 0.50 3.85 7.40
N GLU A 141 1.34 4.23 8.36
CA GLU A 141 1.96 5.54 8.39
C GLU A 141 3.04 5.68 7.31
N LYS A 142 3.14 6.88 6.71
CA LYS A 142 4.11 7.15 5.63
C LYS A 142 5.58 6.96 6.05
N ASN A 143 5.89 7.14 7.34
CA ASN A 143 7.23 6.95 7.89
C ASN A 143 7.67 5.47 7.94
N LYS A 144 6.79 4.50 7.63
CA LYS A 144 7.13 3.06 7.54
C LYS A 144 7.82 2.67 6.22
N GLY A 145 8.21 3.66 5.41
CA GLY A 145 9.10 3.49 4.26
C GLY A 145 8.62 2.44 3.26
N ALA A 146 9.40 1.38 3.09
CA ALA A 146 9.13 0.31 2.11
C ALA A 146 7.77 -0.38 2.33
N ILE A 147 7.35 -0.60 3.58
CA ILE A 147 6.07 -1.23 3.89
C ILE A 147 4.91 -0.34 3.44
N TRP A 148 5.01 0.96 3.71
CA TRP A 148 4.02 1.94 3.26
C TRP A 148 3.94 1.99 1.72
N ALA A 149 5.09 2.02 1.05
CA ALA A 149 5.16 2.04 -0.41
C ALA A 149 4.49 0.79 -1.02
N GLN A 150 4.77 -0.39 -0.47
CA GLN A 150 4.16 -1.64 -0.91
C GLN A 150 2.63 -1.67 -0.66
N ALA A 151 2.17 -1.10 0.45
CA ALA A 151 0.75 -0.98 0.74
C ALA A 151 0.04 -0.02 -0.23
N MET A 152 0.61 1.15 -0.50
CA MET A 152 0.07 2.10 -1.47
C MET A 152 0.03 1.53 -2.89
N LYS A 153 1.03 0.71 -3.26
CA LYS A 153 1.02 -0.05 -4.51
C LYS A 153 -0.17 -1.01 -4.57
N ASN A 154 -0.44 -1.75 -3.50
CA ASN A 154 -1.61 -2.65 -3.43
C ASN A 154 -2.93 -1.88 -3.55
N VAL A 155 -3.06 -0.71 -2.91
CA VAL A 155 -4.22 0.18 -3.08
C VAL A 155 -4.35 0.67 -4.52
N GLY A 156 -3.25 1.08 -5.16
CA GLY A 156 -3.23 1.47 -6.56
C GLY A 156 -3.68 0.34 -7.50
N LEU A 157 -3.19 -0.88 -7.27
CA LEU A 157 -3.58 -2.09 -8.03
C LEU A 157 -5.07 -2.40 -7.88
N TYR A 158 -5.63 -2.25 -6.68
CA TYR A 158 -7.07 -2.39 -6.44
C TYR A 158 -7.89 -1.40 -7.28
N TYR A 159 -7.56 -0.11 -7.25
CA TYR A 159 -8.28 0.87 -8.06
C TYR A 159 -8.11 0.60 -9.56
N TYR A 160 -6.94 0.15 -9.98
CA TYR A 160 -6.63 -0.15 -11.38
C TYR A 160 -7.38 -1.37 -11.91
N HIS A 161 -7.33 -2.51 -11.21
CA HIS A 161 -7.89 -3.77 -11.69
C HIS A 161 -9.38 -3.92 -11.35
N ASN A 162 -9.79 -3.53 -10.14
CA ASN A 162 -11.10 -3.88 -9.60
C ASN A 162 -12.12 -2.76 -9.83
N LYS A 163 -11.76 -1.52 -9.50
CA LYS A 163 -12.66 -0.36 -9.70
C LYS A 163 -12.54 0.28 -11.08
N LYS A 164 -11.49 -0.06 -11.85
CA LYS A 164 -11.11 0.61 -13.12
C LYS A 164 -10.99 2.15 -12.98
N ASP A 165 -10.65 2.62 -11.78
CA ASP A 165 -10.44 4.03 -11.47
C ASP A 165 -8.96 4.38 -11.69
N TYR A 166 -8.65 4.69 -12.94
CA TYR A 166 -7.27 4.98 -13.35
C TYR A 166 -6.73 6.29 -12.77
N ILE A 167 -7.60 7.23 -12.34
CA ILE A 167 -7.17 8.50 -11.71
C ILE A 167 -6.61 8.20 -10.32
N ARG A 168 -7.38 7.49 -9.47
CA ARG A 168 -6.91 7.12 -8.14
C ARG A 168 -5.71 6.18 -8.22
N ALA A 169 -5.75 5.19 -9.11
CA ALA A 169 -4.63 4.27 -9.30
C ALA A 169 -3.33 4.98 -9.67
N SER A 170 -3.37 5.90 -10.65
CA SER A 170 -2.17 6.66 -11.06
C SER A 170 -1.65 7.57 -9.95
N ALA A 171 -2.52 8.15 -9.12
CA ALA A 171 -2.10 8.94 -7.97
C ALA A 171 -1.32 8.09 -6.95
N TYR A 172 -1.79 6.88 -6.61
CA TYR A 172 -1.08 5.99 -5.70
C TYR A 172 0.23 5.46 -6.28
N PHE A 173 0.26 5.08 -7.56
CA PHE A 173 1.51 4.66 -8.20
C PHE A 173 2.53 5.80 -8.28
N TYR A 174 2.08 7.04 -8.47
CA TYR A 174 2.95 8.21 -8.44
C TYR A 174 3.58 8.40 -7.06
N LEU A 175 2.78 8.32 -5.98
CA LEU A 175 3.30 8.41 -4.61
C LEU A 175 4.41 7.39 -4.34
N VAL A 176 4.22 6.14 -4.78
CA VAL A 176 5.22 5.08 -4.64
C VAL A 176 6.45 5.36 -5.49
N LYS A 177 6.30 5.76 -6.76
CA LYS A 177 7.41 6.14 -7.64
C LYS A 177 8.26 7.27 -7.05
N THR A 178 7.64 8.24 -6.37
CA THR A 178 8.38 9.33 -5.71
C THR A 178 9.08 8.88 -4.43
N ALA A 179 8.55 7.88 -3.72
CA ALA A 179 9.13 7.36 -2.49
C ALA A 179 10.26 6.34 -2.76
N ASP A 180 10.14 5.56 -3.83
CA ASP A 180 11.16 4.62 -4.31
C ASP A 180 11.31 4.71 -5.84
N PRO A 181 12.17 5.63 -6.33
CA PRO A 181 12.42 5.79 -7.76
C PRO A 181 13.04 4.57 -8.44
N LYS A 182 13.55 3.58 -7.68
CA LYS A 182 14.18 2.37 -8.23
C LYS A 182 13.15 1.27 -8.54
N ASP A 183 11.91 1.34 -8.04
CA ASP A 183 10.84 0.39 -8.39
C ASP A 183 10.31 0.63 -9.82
N LYS A 184 11.04 0.08 -10.80
CA LYS A 184 10.68 0.14 -12.22
C LYS A 184 9.30 -0.49 -12.50
N LYS A 185 8.87 -1.49 -11.72
CA LYS A 185 7.55 -2.13 -11.95
C LYS A 185 6.43 -1.15 -11.63
N THR A 186 6.51 -0.44 -10.51
CA THR A 186 5.50 0.56 -10.14
C THR A 186 5.54 1.78 -11.05
N ALA A 187 6.73 2.17 -11.52
CA ALA A 187 6.85 3.21 -12.55
C ALA A 187 6.09 2.85 -13.84
N ASN A 188 6.18 1.58 -14.29
CA ASN A 188 5.42 1.11 -15.46
C ASN A 188 3.91 1.11 -15.22
N TYR A 189 3.45 0.71 -14.03
CA TYR A 189 2.03 0.81 -13.67
C TYR A 189 1.52 2.25 -13.64
N TYR A 190 2.35 3.21 -13.20
CA TYR A 190 2.02 4.63 -13.30
C TYR A 190 1.85 5.06 -14.76
N GLU A 191 2.83 4.80 -15.63
CA GLU A 191 2.76 5.21 -17.05
C GLU A 191 1.54 4.59 -17.75
N TYR A 192 1.28 3.30 -17.49
CA TYR A 192 0.15 2.60 -18.07
C TYR A 192 -1.20 3.12 -17.55
N ALA A 193 -1.35 3.28 -16.23
CA ALA A 193 -2.57 3.83 -15.65
C ALA A 193 -2.80 5.26 -16.14
N PHE A 194 -1.77 6.10 -16.11
CA PHE A 194 -1.81 7.49 -16.58
C PHE A 194 -2.16 7.60 -18.06
N GLY A 195 -1.65 6.71 -18.92
CA GLY A 195 -2.01 6.63 -20.33
C GLY A 195 -3.49 6.35 -20.57
N LYS A 196 -4.15 5.60 -19.68
CA LYS A 196 -5.60 5.36 -19.70
C LYS A 196 -6.43 6.48 -19.10
N VAL A 197 -5.82 7.42 -18.38
CA VAL A 197 -6.56 8.54 -17.82
C VAL A 197 -6.83 9.58 -18.90
N ASN A 198 -8.07 10.07 -18.95
CA ASN A 198 -8.36 11.32 -19.66
C ASN A 198 -7.56 12.43 -18.97
N LYS A 199 -6.42 12.81 -19.56
CA LYS A 199 -5.43 13.74 -18.99
C LYS A 199 -6.09 15.02 -18.45
N ARG A 200 -7.18 15.52 -19.08
CA ARG A 200 -7.96 16.66 -18.56
C ARG A 200 -8.60 16.41 -17.19
N LYS A 201 -9.21 15.23 -16.98
CA LYS A 201 -9.84 14.87 -15.70
C LYS A 201 -8.82 14.60 -14.59
N PHE A 202 -7.67 13.99 -14.91
CA PHE A 202 -6.58 13.77 -13.95
C PHE A 202 -6.11 15.08 -13.33
N TRP A 203 -5.70 16.00 -14.21
CA TRP A 203 -5.15 17.28 -13.82
C TRP A 203 -6.19 18.11 -13.07
N ALA A 204 -7.45 18.14 -13.51
CA ALA A 204 -8.54 18.82 -12.79
C ALA A 204 -8.71 18.33 -11.34
N GLU A 205 -8.60 17.02 -11.06
CA GLU A 205 -8.67 16.48 -9.69
C GLU A 205 -7.42 16.78 -8.86
N GLN A 206 -6.23 16.82 -9.47
CA GLN A 206 -5.03 17.29 -8.77
C GLN A 206 -5.14 18.79 -8.45
N PHE A 207 -5.68 19.60 -9.37
CA PHE A 207 -5.89 21.03 -9.21
C PHE A 207 -6.89 21.39 -8.11
N LYS A 208 -7.92 20.55 -7.87
CA LYS A 208 -8.87 20.74 -6.76
C LYS A 208 -8.23 20.65 -5.36
N LYS A 209 -7.07 20.00 -5.22
CA LYS A 209 -6.37 19.81 -3.94
C LYS A 209 -5.30 20.87 -3.67
N MET A 210 -5.10 21.81 -4.59
CA MET A 210 -4.03 22.81 -4.52
C MET A 210 -4.61 24.16 -4.09
N ASN A 211 -4.18 24.66 -2.92
CA ASN A 211 -4.71 25.87 -2.28
C ASN A 211 -3.90 27.14 -2.60
N ASP A 212 -2.89 27.07 -3.47
CA ASP A 212 -2.06 28.22 -3.85
C ASP A 212 -1.79 28.22 -5.37
N GLN A 213 -2.14 29.33 -6.01
CA GLN A 213 -1.98 29.62 -7.43
C GLN A 213 -0.50 29.50 -7.89
N ASN A 214 0.46 29.77 -7.00
CA ASN A 214 1.89 29.73 -7.33
C ASN A 214 2.44 28.31 -7.54
N ASP A 215 1.85 27.29 -6.91
CA ASP A 215 2.26 25.88 -7.10
C ASP A 215 1.67 25.28 -8.38
N VAL A 216 0.52 25.81 -8.80
CA VAL A 216 -0.10 25.51 -10.11
C VAL A 216 0.80 26.01 -11.24
N ASP A 217 1.29 27.26 -11.15
CA ASP A 217 2.11 27.87 -12.20
C ASP A 217 3.50 27.21 -12.34
N ARG A 218 4.18 26.88 -11.23
CA ARG A 218 5.46 26.14 -11.27
C ARG A 218 5.33 24.76 -11.93
N ARG A 219 4.22 24.07 -11.71
CA ARG A 219 4.01 22.72 -12.24
C ARG A 219 3.46 22.73 -13.65
N ILE A 220 2.72 23.77 -14.05
CA ILE A 220 2.42 24.06 -15.45
C ILE A 220 3.72 24.27 -16.23
N ASP A 221 4.69 25.04 -15.70
CA ASP A 221 6.00 25.21 -16.36
C ASP A 221 6.80 23.91 -16.46
N ALA A 222 6.74 23.04 -15.45
CA ALA A 222 7.31 21.70 -15.52
C ALA A 222 6.61 20.80 -16.57
N GLY A 223 5.30 20.98 -16.78
CA GLY A 223 4.51 20.31 -17.81
C GLY A 223 4.69 20.88 -19.22
N LYS A 224 4.90 22.19 -19.37
CA LYS A 224 5.21 22.88 -20.63
C LYS A 224 6.50 22.35 -21.26
N LYS A 225 7.49 21.94 -20.46
CA LYS A 225 8.70 21.26 -20.97
C LYS A 225 8.42 19.90 -21.65
N LYS A 226 7.21 19.33 -21.55
CA LYS A 226 6.85 18.01 -22.11
C LYS A 226 5.55 17.99 -22.94
N LEU A 227 4.83 19.10 -23.06
CA LEU A 227 3.61 19.19 -23.87
C LEU A 227 3.96 19.79 -25.23
N GLU A 228 4.33 18.94 -26.19
CA GLU A 228 4.42 19.33 -27.60
C GLU A 228 3.02 19.56 -28.17
N VAL A 229 2.46 20.74 -27.92
CA VAL A 229 1.20 21.17 -28.54
C VAL A 229 1.54 21.90 -29.84
N ARG A 230 1.03 21.42 -30.97
CA ARG A 230 1.16 22.10 -32.27
C ARG A 230 -0.10 22.92 -32.57
N CYS A 231 0.10 24.12 -33.11
CA CYS A 231 -0.98 24.99 -33.53
C CYS A 231 -1.85 24.28 -34.60
N PRO A 232 -3.17 24.13 -34.40
CA PRO A 232 -4.04 23.47 -35.37
C PRO A 232 -4.09 24.15 -36.73
N ARG A 233 -3.77 25.45 -36.80
CA ARG A 233 -3.82 26.24 -38.04
C ARG A 233 -2.52 26.27 -38.81
N CYS A 234 -1.37 26.40 -38.14
CA CYS A 234 -0.08 26.57 -38.81
C CYS A 234 0.96 25.49 -38.45
N GLY A 235 0.61 24.54 -37.58
CA GLY A 235 1.49 23.44 -37.18
C GLY A 235 2.66 23.82 -36.27
N SER A 236 2.82 25.11 -35.94
CA SER A 236 3.91 25.62 -35.10
C SER A 236 3.86 25.07 -33.67
N SER A 237 5.02 24.73 -33.11
CA SER A 237 5.20 24.37 -31.70
C SER A 237 5.48 25.58 -30.80
N LYS A 238 5.56 26.80 -31.36
CA LYS A 238 5.76 28.04 -30.60
C LYS A 238 4.42 28.54 -30.06
N VAL A 239 4.20 28.32 -28.77
CA VAL A 239 3.01 28.74 -28.03
C VAL A 239 3.40 29.47 -26.73
N SER A 240 2.72 30.58 -26.48
CA SER A 240 2.87 31.45 -25.32
C SER A 240 1.54 31.58 -24.56
N HIS A 241 1.58 32.19 -23.37
CA HIS A 241 0.38 32.60 -22.61
C HIS A 241 -0.65 31.48 -22.44
N ILE A 242 -0.27 30.41 -21.74
CA ILE A 242 -1.20 29.32 -21.38
C ILE A 242 -1.98 29.72 -20.14
N SER A 243 -3.29 29.94 -20.29
CA SER A 243 -4.20 30.25 -19.18
C SER A 243 -5.23 29.13 -18.99
N VAL A 244 -5.40 28.70 -17.74
CA VAL A 244 -6.41 27.72 -17.35
C VAL A 244 -7.54 28.45 -16.66
N TRP A 245 -8.69 28.52 -17.34
CA TRP A 245 -9.87 29.16 -16.78
C TRP A 245 -10.71 28.11 -16.07
N THR A 246 -10.97 28.33 -14.79
CA THR A 246 -12.10 27.74 -14.09
C THR A 246 -13.26 28.71 -14.20
N ASN A 247 -14.43 28.19 -14.59
CA ASN A 247 -15.70 28.90 -14.51
C ASN A 247 -15.99 29.95 -15.62
N MET A 248 -16.16 29.50 -16.87
CA MET A 248 -17.00 30.24 -17.82
C MET A 248 -18.42 29.68 -17.80
N LYS A 249 -19.37 30.41 -17.18
CA LYS A 249 -20.80 30.28 -17.47
C LYS A 249 -21.07 30.84 -18.87
N LYS A 250 -20.71 30.10 -19.93
CA LYS A 250 -21.19 30.40 -21.28
C LYS A 250 -22.37 29.50 -21.61
N THR A 251 -23.56 30.10 -21.63
CA THR A 251 -24.77 29.54 -22.24
C THR A 251 -24.52 29.39 -23.73
N LEU A 252 -24.32 28.16 -24.19
CA LEU A 252 -24.39 27.83 -25.62
C LEU A 252 -25.82 27.40 -25.91
N SER A 253 -26.56 28.20 -26.68
CA SER A 253 -27.82 27.77 -27.26
C SER A 253 -27.52 26.80 -28.41
N SER A 254 -27.80 25.51 -28.20
CA SER A 254 -28.01 24.58 -29.31
C SER A 254 -29.49 24.21 -29.37
N SER A 255 -29.96 23.87 -30.56
CA SER A 255 -31.36 23.54 -30.92
C SER A 255 -31.99 22.35 -30.17
N PHE A 256 -31.34 21.81 -29.14
CA PHE A 256 -31.75 20.62 -28.38
C PHE A 256 -31.69 20.79 -26.84
N GLY A 257 -31.72 22.03 -26.34
CA GLY A 257 -31.92 22.32 -24.92
C GLY A 257 -30.64 22.56 -24.09
N LEU A 258 -30.83 23.25 -22.96
CA LEU A 258 -29.77 23.67 -22.03
C LEU A 258 -29.22 22.47 -21.24
N ARG A 259 -27.93 22.17 -21.39
CA ARG A 259 -27.17 21.28 -20.48
C ARG A 259 -26.06 22.06 -19.78
N ARG A 260 -26.03 22.01 -18.45
CA ARG A 260 -24.91 22.53 -17.64
C ARG A 260 -23.72 21.59 -17.78
N PHE A 261 -22.57 22.14 -18.17
CA PHE A 261 -21.28 21.46 -18.11
C PHE A 261 -20.28 22.37 -17.38
N GLU A 262 -19.62 21.84 -16.36
CA GLU A 262 -18.39 22.43 -15.85
C GLU A 262 -17.27 22.09 -16.85
N ARG A 263 -16.82 23.09 -17.62
CA ARG A 263 -15.70 22.94 -18.55
C ARG A 263 -14.49 23.72 -18.02
N TYR A 264 -13.36 23.03 -17.93
CA TYR A 264 -12.04 23.64 -17.82
C TYR A 264 -11.59 24.00 -19.23
N ALA A 265 -11.34 25.28 -19.49
CA ALA A 265 -10.79 25.76 -20.76
C ALA A 265 -9.31 26.07 -20.55
N VAL A 266 -8.45 25.39 -21.30
CA VAL A 266 -7.04 25.77 -21.43
C VAL A 266 -6.99 26.58 -22.71
N THR A 267 -6.67 27.87 -22.59
CA THR A 267 -6.44 28.71 -23.76
C THR A 267 -4.94 28.96 -23.92
N TRP A 268 -4.50 29.05 -25.17
CA TRP A 268 -3.10 29.35 -25.48
C TRP A 268 -2.98 30.21 -26.74
N HIS A 269 -1.93 31.02 -26.79
CA HIS A 269 -1.63 31.88 -27.94
C HIS A 269 -0.55 31.24 -28.81
N CYS A 270 -0.72 31.24 -30.13
CA CYS A 270 0.33 30.83 -31.05
C CYS A 270 1.15 32.03 -31.53
N ASP A 271 2.39 32.12 -31.09
CA ASP A 271 3.33 33.21 -31.46
C ASP A 271 3.57 33.33 -32.96
N SER A 272 3.39 32.23 -33.70
CA SER A 272 3.68 32.19 -35.14
C SER A 272 2.53 32.69 -36.02
N CYS A 273 1.28 32.59 -35.56
CA CYS A 273 0.13 33.02 -36.36
C CYS A 273 -0.82 33.97 -35.63
N GLY A 274 -0.47 34.36 -34.41
CA GLY A 274 -1.20 35.32 -33.58
C GLY A 274 -2.59 34.84 -33.14
N LYS A 275 -2.91 33.55 -33.29
CA LYS A 275 -4.24 33.01 -32.97
C LYS A 275 -4.28 32.37 -31.60
N GLU A 276 -5.34 32.70 -30.87
CA GLU A 276 -5.72 32.05 -29.62
C GLU A 276 -6.64 30.86 -29.88
N TRP A 277 -6.46 29.81 -29.08
CA TRP A 277 -7.21 28.55 -29.10
C TRP A 277 -7.76 28.22 -27.73
#